data_AF-A0A841H2S3-F1
#
_entry.id   AF-A0A841H2S3-F1
#
_cell.length_a   1.000
_cell.length_b   1.000
_cell.length_c   1.000
_cell.angle_alpha   90.00
_cell.angle_beta   90.00
_cell.angle_gamma   90.00
#
_symmetry.space_group_name_H-M   'P 1'
#
loop_
_entity.id
_entity.type
_entity.pdbx_description
1 polymer ?
#
loop_
_entity_poly.entity_id
_entity_poly.type
_entity_poly.pdbx_seq_one_letter_code
_entity_poly.pdbx_strand_id
1 'polypeptide(L)'
;MPDLCAPTRGIRHDMDSAIASLVRLGVEVDKIVVRSAGPGWPDGTVVRQSPVPGTPIGPYTRVILSVSGQGGVQSLPYPLRDAKDGEFGVDGLFALFDNPVLKLVHHVREAGQFLALHPDDPASARRWIEDIFGIDPTPWARERWYAIARVLPALHRVAGRADAVPLAFRVVFGLPVQGVRLVPGLVPLAASRQTRIGAANSRLGVDTVAGAGALGVLRLEVTFGPVELDGYRAHALSDEMRGERDAMYRLILPAHLCAQVAERWMVGDPANPPRLGDRRTAPTLGVNARLGEP
;
A
#
# COMPACT_ATOMS: atom_id res chain seq x y z
N MET A 1 -18.23 -32.99 3.12
CA MET A 1 -18.94 -31.75 3.50
C MET A 1 -18.35 -31.26 4.80
N PRO A 2 -17.62 -30.12 4.80
CA PRO A 2 -17.14 -29.52 6.05
C PRO A 2 -18.30 -28.98 6.89
N ASP A 3 -18.08 -28.80 8.20
CA ASP A 3 -19.00 -28.05 9.04
C ASP A 3 -18.73 -26.55 8.91
N LEU A 4 -19.63 -25.85 8.22
CA LEU A 4 -19.59 -24.42 7.98
C LEU A 4 -20.52 -23.66 8.93
N CYS A 5 -21.33 -24.35 9.73
CA CYS A 5 -22.28 -23.73 10.64
C CYS A 5 -21.70 -23.59 12.06
N ALA A 6 -20.88 -24.57 12.47
CA ALA A 6 -20.21 -24.53 13.76
C ALA A 6 -19.00 -23.58 13.76
N PRO A 7 -18.75 -22.85 14.86
CA PRO A 7 -17.54 -22.05 15.01
C PRO A 7 -16.32 -22.96 15.14
N THR A 8 -15.31 -22.76 14.31
CA THR A 8 -14.02 -23.41 14.45
C THR A 8 -13.06 -22.47 15.17
N ARG A 9 -12.57 -22.87 16.36
CA ARG A 9 -11.69 -22.03 17.21
C ARG A 9 -12.27 -20.64 17.52
N GLY A 10 -13.60 -20.58 17.70
CA GLY A 10 -14.32 -19.33 18.01
C GLY A 10 -14.66 -18.45 16.80
N ILE A 11 -14.23 -18.82 15.59
CA ILE A 11 -14.53 -18.09 14.36
C ILE A 11 -15.64 -18.83 13.60
N ARG A 12 -16.70 -18.11 13.23
CA ARG A 12 -17.78 -18.64 12.38
C ARG A 12 -17.44 -18.41 10.91
N HIS A 13 -17.87 -19.33 10.05
CA HIS A 13 -17.76 -19.12 8.62
C HIS A 13 -18.76 -18.09 8.14
N ASP A 14 -18.27 -17.13 7.37
CA ASP A 14 -19.08 -16.29 6.53
C ASP A 14 -19.31 -16.94 5.16
N MET A 15 -20.19 -16.35 4.36
CA MET A 15 -20.50 -16.79 3.00
C MET A 15 -19.24 -16.88 2.14
N ASP A 16 -18.34 -15.91 2.25
CA ASP A 16 -17.16 -15.78 1.40
C ASP A 16 -16.17 -16.92 1.67
N SER A 17 -15.84 -17.20 2.95
CA SER A 17 -14.99 -18.31 3.36
C SER A 17 -15.63 -19.68 3.12
N ALA A 18 -16.95 -19.79 3.25
CA ALA A 18 -17.70 -21.00 2.98
C ALA A 18 -17.67 -21.37 1.49
N ILE A 19 -17.96 -20.42 0.60
CA ILE A 19 -17.88 -20.64 -0.85
C ILE A 19 -16.44 -20.99 -1.24
N ALA A 20 -15.45 -20.23 -0.78
CA ALA A 20 -14.04 -20.51 -1.08
C ALA A 20 -13.60 -21.91 -0.64
N SER A 21 -14.08 -22.37 0.52
CA SER A 21 -13.78 -23.70 1.04
C SER A 21 -14.44 -24.82 0.22
N LEU A 22 -15.70 -24.63 -0.23
CA LEU A 22 -16.40 -25.59 -1.07
C LEU A 22 -15.78 -25.69 -2.48
N VAL A 23 -15.40 -24.56 -3.07
CA VAL A 23 -14.70 -24.53 -4.37
C VAL A 23 -13.35 -25.23 -4.27
N ARG A 24 -12.59 -25.03 -3.19
CA ARG A 24 -11.32 -25.77 -2.95
C ARG A 24 -11.52 -27.27 -2.79
N LEU A 25 -12.68 -27.71 -2.31
CA LEU A 25 -13.05 -29.12 -2.23
C LEU A 25 -13.63 -29.67 -3.56
N GLY A 26 -13.61 -28.85 -4.62
CA GLY A 26 -14.00 -29.25 -5.97
C GLY A 26 -15.49 -29.13 -6.26
N VAL A 27 -16.30 -28.50 -5.39
CA VAL A 27 -17.72 -28.24 -5.66
C VAL A 27 -17.83 -27.09 -6.67
N GLU A 28 -18.57 -27.31 -7.75
CA GLU A 28 -18.80 -26.27 -8.76
C GLU A 28 -19.64 -25.12 -8.17
N VAL A 29 -19.28 -23.87 -8.50
CA VAL A 29 -19.94 -22.67 -7.93
C VAL A 29 -21.43 -22.62 -8.26
N ASP A 30 -21.85 -23.12 -9.41
CA ASP A 30 -23.26 -23.19 -9.83
C ASP A 30 -24.08 -24.17 -8.95
N LYS A 31 -23.44 -25.20 -8.38
CA LYS A 31 -24.06 -26.17 -7.46
C LYS A 31 -24.20 -25.66 -6.03
N ILE A 32 -23.53 -24.57 -5.68
CA ILE A 32 -23.69 -23.89 -4.39
C ILE A 32 -24.87 -22.92 -4.49
N VAL A 33 -25.94 -23.16 -3.76
CA VAL A 33 -27.12 -22.30 -3.68
C VAL A 33 -27.08 -21.55 -2.37
N VAL A 34 -27.09 -20.22 -2.42
CA VAL A 34 -27.12 -19.37 -1.23
C VAL A 34 -28.53 -18.81 -1.05
N ARG A 35 -29.03 -18.79 0.18
CA ARG A 35 -30.33 -18.17 0.53
C ARG A 35 -30.20 -17.33 1.79
N SER A 36 -31.03 -16.30 1.90
CA SER A 36 -31.10 -15.55 3.15
C SER A 36 -31.79 -16.35 4.24
N ALA A 37 -31.21 -16.34 5.44
CA ALA A 37 -31.81 -16.91 6.65
C ALA A 37 -32.49 -15.85 7.53
N GLY A 38 -32.40 -14.57 7.14
CA GLY A 38 -32.91 -13.44 7.91
C GLY A 38 -31.96 -12.95 9.00
N PRO A 39 -32.45 -12.00 9.82
CA PRO A 39 -31.67 -11.37 10.90
C PRO A 39 -31.54 -12.30 12.12
N GLY A 40 -30.60 -11.99 13.02
CA GLY A 40 -30.38 -12.73 14.28
C GLY A 40 -28.94 -13.21 14.49
N TRP A 41 -28.10 -13.07 13.47
CA TRP A 41 -26.66 -13.35 13.51
C TRP A 41 -25.90 -12.23 12.81
N PRO A 42 -24.57 -12.09 13.02
CA PRO A 42 -23.76 -11.14 12.26
C PRO A 42 -23.95 -11.36 10.75
N ASP A 43 -24.11 -10.27 9.99
CA ASP A 43 -24.40 -10.35 8.56
C ASP A 43 -23.36 -11.18 7.80
N GLY A 44 -23.82 -12.02 6.87
CA GLY A 44 -22.97 -12.88 6.06
C GLY A 44 -22.58 -14.20 6.71
N THR A 45 -22.97 -14.49 7.95
CA THR A 45 -22.66 -15.75 8.65
C THR A 45 -23.46 -16.92 8.07
N VAL A 46 -22.81 -18.06 7.84
CA VAL A 46 -23.52 -19.30 7.49
C VAL A 46 -24.20 -19.86 8.74
N VAL A 47 -25.52 -19.96 8.71
CA VAL A 47 -26.34 -20.39 9.85
C VAL A 47 -26.95 -21.77 9.67
N ARG A 48 -27.18 -22.21 8.43
CA ARG A 48 -27.60 -23.58 8.11
C ARG A 48 -26.96 -24.03 6.80
N GLN A 49 -26.64 -25.31 6.71
CA GLN A 49 -26.13 -25.93 5.50
C GLN A 49 -26.88 -27.22 5.17
N SER A 50 -26.89 -27.57 3.90
CA SER A 50 -27.28 -28.89 3.39
C SER A 50 -26.36 -29.23 2.21
N PRO A 51 -25.79 -30.44 2.10
CA PRO A 51 -25.93 -31.58 3.00
C PRO A 51 -25.34 -31.35 4.40
N VAL A 52 -25.69 -32.22 5.35
CA VAL A 52 -25.15 -32.17 6.71
C VAL A 52 -23.63 -32.39 6.72
N PRO A 53 -22.90 -31.84 7.70
CA PRO A 53 -21.47 -32.07 7.85
C PRO A 53 -21.11 -33.57 7.84
N GLY A 54 -19.94 -33.92 7.29
CA GLY A 54 -19.49 -35.31 7.15
C GLY A 54 -20.02 -36.04 5.91
N THR A 55 -21.07 -35.54 5.24
CA THR A 55 -21.56 -36.12 3.98
C THR A 55 -20.48 -36.04 2.89
N PRO A 56 -20.19 -37.11 2.12
CA PRO A 56 -19.29 -37.03 0.97
C PRO A 56 -19.77 -35.98 -0.03
N ILE A 57 -18.86 -35.15 -0.54
CA ILE A 57 -19.18 -34.15 -1.56
C ILE A 57 -18.31 -34.42 -2.79
N GLY A 58 -18.91 -34.24 -3.96
CA GLY A 58 -18.22 -34.25 -5.25
C GLY A 58 -18.61 -33.03 -6.08
N PRO A 59 -18.06 -32.90 -7.30
CA PRO A 59 -18.22 -31.69 -8.12
C PRO A 59 -19.67 -31.29 -8.38
N TYR A 60 -20.54 -32.28 -8.60
CA TYR A 60 -21.95 -32.08 -8.91
C TYR A 60 -22.89 -32.08 -7.69
N THR A 61 -22.34 -32.15 -6.47
CA THR A 61 -23.16 -32.17 -5.26
C THR A 61 -23.78 -30.80 -5.03
N ARG A 62 -25.12 -30.73 -5.06
CA ARG A 62 -25.84 -29.50 -4.75
C ARG A 62 -25.71 -29.17 -3.26
N VAL A 63 -25.09 -28.03 -2.96
CA VAL A 63 -24.92 -27.52 -1.60
C VAL A 63 -25.84 -26.31 -1.43
N ILE A 64 -26.57 -26.25 -0.33
CA ILE A 64 -27.45 -25.12 0.03
C ILE A 64 -26.91 -24.50 1.31
N LEU A 65 -26.53 -23.22 1.24
CA LEU A 65 -26.09 -22.42 2.37
C LEU A 65 -27.15 -21.39 2.71
N SER A 66 -27.56 -21.37 3.97
CA SER A 66 -28.45 -20.33 4.51
C SER A 66 -27.56 -19.33 5.25
N VAL A 67 -27.56 -18.10 4.78
CA VAL A 67 -26.65 -17.04 5.22
C VAL A 67 -27.46 -15.94 5.92
N SER A 68 -26.99 -15.47 7.06
CA SER A 68 -27.63 -14.36 7.78
C SER A 68 -27.52 -13.05 7.02
N GLY A 69 -28.55 -12.23 7.14
CA GLY A 69 -28.65 -10.94 6.47
C GLY A 69 -30.06 -10.67 5.99
N GLN A 70 -30.28 -9.49 5.42
CA GLN A 70 -31.56 -9.17 4.80
C GLN A 70 -31.62 -9.79 3.39
N GLY A 71 -32.67 -10.58 3.13
CA GLY A 71 -33.01 -11.11 1.81
C GLY A 71 -34.32 -10.53 1.29
N GLY A 72 -34.78 -11.05 0.17
CA GLY A 72 -35.97 -10.55 -0.51
C GLY A 72 -37.25 -10.74 0.30
N VAL A 73 -37.37 -11.82 1.09
CA VAL A 73 -38.53 -12.06 1.98
C VAL A 73 -38.66 -10.96 3.03
N GLN A 74 -37.54 -10.53 3.61
CA GLN A 74 -37.51 -9.47 4.62
C GLN A 74 -37.80 -8.08 4.04
N SER A 75 -37.85 -7.94 2.70
CA SER A 75 -38.26 -6.72 2.02
C SER A 75 -39.77 -6.67 1.73
N LEU A 76 -40.49 -7.79 1.88
CA LEU A 76 -41.93 -7.83 1.67
C LEU A 76 -42.73 -7.15 2.80
N PRO A 77 -43.93 -6.63 2.55
CA PRO A 77 -44.89 -6.31 3.62
C PRO A 77 -45.15 -7.52 4.54
N TYR A 78 -45.32 -7.28 5.85
CA TYR A 78 -45.52 -8.32 6.86
C TYR A 78 -46.61 -9.37 6.50
N PRO A 79 -47.78 -9.01 5.94
CA PRO A 79 -48.80 -9.99 5.56
C PRO A 79 -48.37 -10.99 4.48
N LEU A 80 -47.35 -10.65 3.68
CA LEU A 80 -46.79 -11.52 2.65
C LEU A 80 -45.60 -12.35 3.16
N ARG A 81 -45.13 -12.10 4.38
CA ARG A 81 -44.10 -12.90 5.06
C ARG A 81 -44.70 -14.06 5.85
N ASP A 82 -45.94 -13.90 6.32
CA ASP A 82 -46.63 -14.85 7.18
C ASP A 82 -47.30 -15.95 6.35
N ALA A 83 -46.49 -16.86 5.80
CA ALA A 83 -46.99 -18.06 5.14
C ALA A 83 -47.30 -19.14 6.19
N LYS A 84 -48.48 -19.75 6.11
CA LYS A 84 -48.85 -20.89 6.98
C LYS A 84 -48.06 -22.13 6.58
N ASP A 85 -47.69 -22.95 7.57
CA ASP A 85 -47.01 -24.24 7.36
C ASP A 85 -47.82 -25.09 6.35
N GLY A 86 -47.22 -25.37 5.18
CA GLY A 86 -47.79 -26.24 4.13
C GLY A 86 -48.13 -25.57 2.80
N GLU A 87 -48.10 -24.24 2.70
CA GLU A 87 -48.20 -23.53 1.41
C GLU A 87 -46.81 -23.39 0.75
N PHE A 88 -46.77 -23.19 -0.58
CA PHE A 88 -45.51 -23.00 -1.32
C PHE A 88 -44.75 -21.83 -0.68
N GLY A 89 -43.75 -22.16 0.14
CA GLY A 89 -43.11 -21.20 1.02
C GLY A 89 -42.56 -20.03 0.22
N VAL A 90 -43.03 -18.83 0.53
CA VAL A 90 -42.55 -17.57 -0.05
C VAL A 90 -41.01 -17.53 -0.01
N ASP A 91 -40.40 -18.09 1.04
CA ASP A 91 -38.96 -18.32 1.17
C ASP A 91 -38.30 -19.05 0.00
N GLY A 92 -38.94 -20.08 -0.55
CA GLY A 92 -38.43 -20.85 -1.70
C GLY A 92 -38.47 -20.06 -3.00
N LEU A 93 -39.49 -19.23 -3.19
CA LEU A 93 -39.59 -18.32 -4.33
C LEU A 93 -38.53 -17.21 -4.24
N PHE A 94 -38.37 -16.60 -3.07
CA PHE A 94 -37.40 -15.54 -2.87
C PHE A 94 -35.95 -16.02 -2.85
N ALA A 95 -35.70 -17.29 -2.50
CA ALA A 95 -34.39 -17.90 -2.69
C ALA A 95 -33.89 -17.86 -4.14
N LEU A 96 -34.79 -17.79 -5.14
CA LEU A 96 -34.41 -17.61 -6.55
C LEU A 96 -33.75 -16.24 -6.80
N PHE A 97 -34.11 -15.22 -6.02
CA PHE A 97 -33.54 -13.88 -6.11
C PHE A 97 -32.37 -13.69 -5.15
N ASP A 98 -32.43 -14.26 -3.94
CA ASP A 98 -31.34 -14.15 -2.96
C ASP A 98 -30.05 -14.80 -3.48
N ASN A 99 -30.14 -15.95 -4.15
CA ASN A 99 -28.97 -16.67 -4.65
C ASN A 99 -28.09 -15.84 -5.61
N PRO A 100 -28.61 -15.29 -6.74
CA PRO A 100 -27.79 -14.47 -7.63
C PRO A 100 -27.32 -13.16 -6.96
N VAL A 101 -28.12 -12.54 -6.10
CA VAL A 101 -27.73 -11.29 -5.42
C VAL A 101 -26.59 -11.53 -4.43
N LEU A 102 -26.70 -12.55 -3.58
CA LEU A 102 -25.66 -12.90 -2.61
C LEU A 102 -24.36 -13.35 -3.30
N LYS A 103 -24.47 -14.10 -4.41
CA LYS A 103 -23.30 -14.43 -5.24
C LYS A 103 -22.70 -13.22 -5.95
N LEU A 104 -23.51 -12.26 -6.39
CA LEU A 104 -23.00 -11.00 -6.94
C LEU A 104 -22.21 -10.23 -5.89
N VAL A 105 -22.74 -10.12 -4.67
CA VAL A 105 -22.02 -9.50 -3.53
C VAL A 105 -20.71 -10.22 -3.26
N HIS A 106 -20.71 -11.57 -3.24
CA HIS A 106 -19.50 -12.37 -3.13
C HIS A 106 -18.48 -12.03 -4.22
N HIS A 107 -18.88 -12.07 -5.50
CA HIS A 107 -17.99 -11.77 -6.62
C HIS A 107 -17.49 -10.33 -6.63
N VAL A 108 -18.29 -9.37 -6.18
CA VAL A 108 -17.85 -7.97 -6.03
C VAL A 108 -16.79 -7.87 -4.91
N ARG A 109 -16.96 -8.58 -3.79
CA ARG A 109 -15.96 -8.61 -2.71
C ARG A 109 -14.70 -9.35 -3.13
N GLU A 110 -14.83 -10.47 -3.82
CA GLU A 110 -13.73 -11.23 -4.40
C GLU A 110 -12.96 -10.37 -5.44
N ALA A 111 -13.68 -9.66 -6.31
CA ALA A 111 -13.09 -8.67 -7.20
C ALA A 111 -12.44 -7.52 -6.40
N GLY A 112 -12.97 -7.14 -5.25
CA GLY A 112 -12.33 -6.21 -4.32
C GLY A 112 -10.98 -6.72 -3.81
N GLN A 113 -10.81 -8.05 -3.63
CA GLN A 113 -9.51 -8.65 -3.27
C GLN A 113 -8.47 -8.51 -4.39
N PHE A 114 -8.88 -8.27 -5.64
CA PHE A 114 -7.96 -7.90 -6.72
C PHE A 114 -7.18 -6.61 -6.40
N LEU A 115 -7.74 -5.73 -5.57
CA LEU A 115 -7.09 -4.51 -5.10
C LEU A 115 -6.43 -4.70 -3.72
N ALA A 116 -6.54 -5.86 -3.10
CA ALA A 116 -5.87 -6.12 -1.83
C ALA A 116 -4.36 -6.18 -2.04
N LEU A 117 -3.63 -5.44 -1.20
CA LEU A 117 -2.17 -5.38 -1.25
C LEU A 117 -1.59 -6.36 -0.23
N HIS A 118 -0.85 -7.37 -0.70
CA HIS A 118 -0.23 -8.39 0.15
C HIS A 118 1.30 -8.40 0.01
N PRO A 119 2.06 -8.59 1.11
CA PRO A 119 3.52 -8.60 1.08
C PRO A 119 4.07 -9.79 0.28
N ASP A 120 3.37 -10.92 0.30
CA ASP A 120 3.77 -12.15 -0.37
C ASP A 120 3.29 -12.23 -1.83
N ASP A 121 2.54 -11.21 -2.30
CA ASP A 121 2.08 -11.12 -3.68
C ASP A 121 2.62 -9.85 -4.38
N PRO A 122 3.82 -9.91 -4.95
CA PRO A 122 4.40 -8.80 -5.70
C PRO A 122 3.59 -8.41 -6.95
N ALA A 123 2.73 -9.28 -7.49
CA ALA A 123 1.88 -8.92 -8.63
C ALA A 123 0.79 -7.92 -8.20
N SER A 124 0.24 -8.08 -6.98
CA SER A 124 -0.66 -7.08 -6.40
C SER A 124 0.03 -5.71 -6.26
N ALA A 125 1.27 -5.69 -5.75
CA ALA A 125 2.03 -4.45 -5.58
C ALA A 125 2.34 -3.77 -6.92
N ARG A 126 2.74 -4.55 -7.93
CA ARG A 126 2.97 -4.03 -9.29
C ARG A 126 1.71 -3.36 -9.85
N ARG A 127 0.56 -4.02 -9.76
CA ARG A 127 -0.74 -3.50 -10.21
C ARG A 127 -1.08 -2.17 -9.55
N TRP A 128 -0.81 -2.05 -8.25
CA TRP A 128 -0.98 -0.78 -7.55
C TRP A 128 -0.08 0.30 -8.16
N ILE A 129 1.21 0.02 -8.35
CA ILE A 129 2.17 1.01 -8.86
C ILE A 129 1.84 1.41 -10.31
N GLU A 130 1.65 0.42 -11.19
CA GLU A 130 1.53 0.60 -12.64
C GLU A 130 0.08 0.92 -13.06
N ASP A 131 -0.88 0.07 -12.70
CA ASP A 131 -2.24 0.18 -13.25
C ASP A 131 -3.08 1.23 -12.51
N ILE A 132 -2.90 1.38 -11.20
CA ILE A 132 -3.68 2.33 -10.39
C ILE A 132 -3.03 3.71 -10.36
N PHE A 133 -1.72 3.78 -10.10
CA PHE A 133 -1.00 5.04 -9.94
C PHE A 133 -0.27 5.51 -11.20
N GLY A 134 -0.17 4.69 -12.25
CA GLY A 134 0.46 5.08 -13.51
C GLY A 134 1.97 5.31 -13.40
N ILE A 135 2.63 4.64 -12.47
CA ILE A 135 4.07 4.78 -12.20
C ILE A 135 4.80 3.56 -12.77
N ASP A 136 5.93 3.79 -13.42
CA ASP A 136 6.81 2.71 -13.87
C ASP A 136 7.52 2.07 -12.65
N PRO A 137 7.31 0.76 -12.38
CA PRO A 137 7.93 0.08 -11.25
C PRO A 137 9.40 -0.33 -11.50
N THR A 138 9.89 -0.25 -12.74
CA THR A 138 11.23 -0.74 -13.11
C THR A 138 12.40 -0.11 -12.34
N PRO A 139 12.34 1.15 -11.84
CA PRO A 139 13.43 1.71 -11.06
C PRO A 139 13.63 1.07 -9.68
N TRP A 140 12.74 0.17 -9.24
CA TRP A 140 12.83 -0.47 -7.93
C TRP A 140 12.85 -1.99 -8.05
N ALA A 141 13.69 -2.63 -7.24
CA ALA A 141 13.68 -4.08 -7.09
C ALA A 141 12.32 -4.59 -6.58
N ARG A 142 11.99 -5.83 -6.98
CA ARG A 142 10.68 -6.46 -6.74
C ARG A 142 10.33 -6.55 -5.25
N GLU A 143 11.34 -6.72 -4.41
CA GLU A 143 11.22 -6.83 -2.95
C GLU A 143 10.68 -5.52 -2.32
N ARG A 144 10.85 -4.39 -3.00
CA ARG A 144 10.42 -3.07 -2.51
C ARG A 144 9.04 -2.65 -3.01
N TRP A 145 8.50 -3.32 -4.03
CA TRP A 145 7.22 -2.94 -4.62
C TRP A 145 6.10 -2.87 -3.59
N TYR A 146 6.03 -3.83 -2.66
CA TYR A 146 5.03 -3.79 -1.60
C TYR A 146 5.13 -2.54 -0.74
N ALA A 147 6.34 -2.19 -0.29
CA ALA A 147 6.56 -1.00 0.53
C ALA A 147 6.24 0.30 -0.24
N ILE A 148 6.59 0.36 -1.54
CA ILE A 148 6.27 1.48 -2.41
C ILE A 148 4.75 1.62 -2.58
N ALA A 149 4.07 0.54 -2.95
CA ALA A 149 2.62 0.51 -3.13
C ALA A 149 1.86 0.95 -1.86
N ARG A 150 2.40 0.68 -0.67
CA ARG A 150 1.85 1.19 0.61
C ARG A 150 2.00 2.69 0.80
N VAL A 151 3.06 3.30 0.27
CA VAL A 151 3.35 4.73 0.40
C VAL A 151 2.55 5.56 -0.60
N LEU A 152 2.33 5.06 -1.82
CA LEU A 152 1.66 5.80 -2.90
C LEU A 152 0.33 6.46 -2.50
N PRO A 153 -0.60 5.80 -1.79
CA PRO A 153 -1.86 6.42 -1.39
C PRO A 153 -1.68 7.58 -0.43
N ALA A 154 -0.58 7.64 0.33
CA ALA A 154 -0.29 8.72 1.26
C ALA A 154 0.37 9.93 0.58
N LEU A 155 0.95 9.76 -0.62
CA LEU A 155 1.74 10.80 -1.28
C LEU A 155 0.97 12.09 -1.53
N HIS A 156 -0.33 12.03 -1.84
CA HIS A 156 -1.14 13.24 -2.01
C HIS A 156 -1.18 14.15 -0.76
N ARG A 157 -0.92 13.61 0.43
CA ARG A 157 -0.89 14.38 1.69
C ARG A 157 0.51 14.83 2.08
N VAL A 158 1.52 14.02 1.77
CA VAL A 158 2.88 14.21 2.27
C VAL A 158 3.83 14.78 1.22
N ALA A 159 3.63 14.52 -0.07
CA ALA A 159 4.55 14.94 -1.12
C ALA A 159 4.76 16.47 -1.12
N GLY A 160 6.00 16.88 -1.34
CA GLY A 160 6.42 18.29 -1.26
C GLY A 160 6.64 18.82 0.16
N ARG A 161 6.35 18.04 1.21
CA ARG A 161 6.54 18.44 2.62
C ARG A 161 7.82 17.85 3.20
N ALA A 162 8.31 18.46 4.27
CA ALA A 162 9.55 18.05 4.93
C ALA A 162 9.49 16.62 5.52
N ASP A 163 8.31 16.15 5.87
CA ASP A 163 8.05 14.82 6.43
C ASP A 163 7.93 13.70 5.37
N ALA A 164 7.84 14.04 4.09
CA ALA A 164 7.76 13.07 3.00
C ALA A 164 9.01 12.17 2.93
N VAL A 165 10.19 12.78 2.99
CA VAL A 165 11.48 12.07 2.89
C VAL A 165 11.67 11.12 4.08
N PRO A 166 11.52 11.54 5.36
CA PRO A 166 11.60 10.62 6.49
C PRO A 166 10.56 9.51 6.51
N LEU A 167 9.36 9.72 5.94
CA LEU A 167 8.34 8.68 5.85
C LEU A 167 8.70 7.66 4.77
N ALA A 168 8.92 8.12 3.54
CA ALA A 168 9.16 7.26 2.39
C ALA A 168 10.43 6.42 2.58
N PHE A 169 11.54 7.04 3.03
CA PHE A 169 12.81 6.33 3.17
C PHE A 169 12.81 5.31 4.31
N ARG A 170 12.06 5.58 5.37
CA ARG A 170 11.89 4.63 6.47
C ARG A 170 11.03 3.45 6.05
N VAL A 171 9.94 3.69 5.33
CA VAL A 171 9.01 2.62 4.93
C VAL A 171 9.58 1.76 3.80
N VAL A 172 10.22 2.37 2.80
CA VAL A 172 10.69 1.66 1.59
C VAL A 172 12.09 1.09 1.76
N PHE A 173 13.00 1.84 2.39
CA PHE A 173 14.41 1.46 2.50
C PHE A 173 14.83 1.08 3.92
N GLY A 174 13.95 1.22 4.93
CA GLY A 174 14.33 1.02 6.33
C GLY A 174 15.35 2.05 6.84
N LEU A 175 15.55 3.16 6.12
CA LEU A 175 16.60 4.12 6.43
C LEU A 175 16.12 5.18 7.43
N PRO A 176 16.84 5.42 8.53
CA PRO A 176 16.55 6.52 9.43
C PRO A 176 17.00 7.85 8.80
N VAL A 177 16.09 8.83 8.75
CA VAL A 177 16.38 10.20 8.29
C VAL A 177 16.40 11.12 9.51
N GLN A 178 17.54 11.76 9.74
CA GLN A 178 17.76 12.65 10.90
C GLN A 178 17.41 14.10 10.59
N GLY A 179 17.63 14.50 9.34
CA GLY A 179 17.44 15.88 8.95
C GLY A 179 17.27 16.00 7.45
N VAL A 180 16.38 16.92 7.09
CA VAL A 180 16.16 17.37 5.72
C VAL A 180 16.30 18.88 5.74
N ARG A 181 17.29 19.41 5.05
CA ARG A 181 17.61 20.84 5.05
C ARG A 181 17.63 21.40 3.64
N LEU A 182 16.90 22.48 3.42
CA LEU A 182 17.03 23.28 2.20
C LEU A 182 18.27 24.15 2.34
N VAL A 183 19.18 24.05 1.38
CA VAL A 183 20.36 24.91 1.33
C VAL A 183 20.06 26.06 0.37
N PRO A 184 19.92 27.30 0.88
CA PRO A 184 19.77 28.45 0.02
C PRO A 184 21.07 28.72 -0.74
N GLY A 185 20.96 29.25 -1.95
CA GLY A 185 22.09 29.67 -2.75
C GLY A 185 21.66 30.56 -3.90
N LEU A 186 22.65 30.95 -4.72
CA LEU A 186 22.40 31.75 -5.91
C LEU A 186 22.02 30.83 -7.07
N VAL A 187 20.78 30.92 -7.54
CA VAL A 187 20.31 30.22 -8.73
C VAL A 187 20.59 31.11 -9.95
N PRO A 188 21.38 30.66 -10.94
CA PRO A 188 21.69 31.47 -12.11
C PRO A 188 20.42 31.74 -12.94
N LEU A 189 20.27 32.98 -13.40
CA LEU A 189 19.20 33.37 -14.31
C LEU A 189 19.64 33.13 -15.76
N ALA A 190 18.72 32.62 -16.59
CA ALA A 190 18.94 32.53 -18.03
C ALA A 190 19.30 33.90 -18.61
N ALA A 191 20.16 33.96 -19.62
CA ALA A 191 20.64 35.22 -20.20
C ALA A 191 19.50 36.15 -20.66
N SER A 192 18.37 35.58 -21.13
CA SER A 192 17.16 36.31 -21.52
C SER A 192 16.41 36.97 -20.36
N ARG A 193 16.67 36.54 -19.12
CA ARG A 193 16.10 37.08 -17.87
C ARG A 193 17.08 37.96 -17.10
N GLN A 194 18.30 38.13 -17.60
CA GLN A 194 19.29 39.01 -17.00
C GLN A 194 19.07 40.42 -17.54
N THR A 195 18.91 41.37 -16.63
CA THR A 195 18.83 42.79 -17.00
C THR A 195 20.15 43.46 -16.71
N ARG A 196 20.75 44.03 -17.77
CA ARG A 196 21.96 44.84 -17.65
C ARG A 196 21.59 46.31 -17.60
N ILE A 197 22.22 47.05 -16.68
CA ILE A 197 22.07 48.50 -16.58
C ILE A 197 22.47 49.11 -17.93
N GLY A 198 21.56 49.90 -18.53
CA GLY A 198 21.77 50.58 -19.80
C GLY A 198 21.32 49.83 -21.06
N ALA A 199 20.84 48.59 -20.96
CA ALA A 199 20.42 47.81 -22.15
C ALA A 199 18.94 47.98 -22.53
N ALA A 200 18.05 48.31 -21.59
CA ALA A 200 16.63 48.53 -21.85
C ALA A 200 15.97 49.38 -20.75
N ASN A 201 15.01 50.24 -21.12
CA ASN A 201 14.15 50.95 -20.17
C ASN A 201 13.09 49.98 -19.62
N SER A 202 13.40 49.35 -18.50
CA SER A 202 12.46 48.46 -17.79
C SER A 202 12.41 48.86 -16.32
N ARG A 203 11.27 48.59 -15.67
CA ARG A 203 11.08 48.92 -14.25
C ARG A 203 11.80 47.88 -13.40
N LEU A 204 12.88 48.31 -12.75
CA LEU A 204 13.63 47.52 -11.79
C LEU A 204 12.70 47.04 -10.67
N GLY A 205 12.68 45.74 -10.39
CA GLY A 205 11.87 45.17 -9.31
C GLY A 205 10.42 44.82 -9.65
N VAL A 206 9.94 45.12 -10.87
CA VAL A 206 8.64 44.66 -11.38
C VAL A 206 8.84 43.68 -12.54
N ASP A 207 9.59 44.11 -13.56
CA ASP A 207 9.78 43.33 -14.79
C ASP A 207 11.18 42.71 -14.89
N THR A 208 12.10 43.11 -13.99
CA THR A 208 13.53 42.84 -14.14
C THR A 208 14.24 42.64 -12.79
N VAL A 209 15.10 41.62 -12.75
CA VAL A 209 16.01 41.31 -11.63
C VAL A 209 17.40 41.76 -12.03
N ALA A 210 18.00 42.66 -11.24
CA ALA A 210 19.40 43.04 -11.43
C ALA A 210 20.33 41.93 -10.95
N GLY A 211 21.24 41.51 -11.82
CA GLY A 211 22.27 40.51 -11.51
C GLY A 211 22.16 39.24 -12.36
N ALA A 212 23.14 38.35 -12.17
CA ALA A 212 23.24 37.10 -12.91
C ALA A 212 22.46 35.94 -12.26
N GLY A 213 21.87 36.14 -11.09
CA GLY A 213 21.20 35.10 -10.32
C GLY A 213 20.24 35.64 -9.27
N ALA A 214 19.34 34.78 -8.81
CA ALA A 214 18.39 35.06 -7.74
C ALA A 214 18.68 34.16 -6.53
N LEU A 215 18.41 34.65 -5.31
CA LEU A 215 18.45 33.80 -4.13
C LEU A 215 17.30 32.80 -4.19
N GLY A 216 17.62 31.52 -4.10
CA GLY A 216 16.65 30.43 -4.14
C GLY A 216 17.16 29.20 -3.41
N VAL A 217 16.39 28.11 -3.46
CA VAL A 217 16.87 26.82 -2.99
C VAL A 217 17.83 26.26 -4.03
N LEU A 218 19.08 26.03 -3.64
CA LEU A 218 20.12 25.49 -4.51
C LEU A 218 20.17 23.96 -4.44
N ARG A 219 19.90 23.39 -3.27
CA ARG A 219 19.88 21.94 -3.06
C ARG A 219 19.13 21.54 -1.80
N LEU A 220 18.67 20.29 -1.78
CA LEU A 220 18.18 19.59 -0.61
C LEU A 220 19.31 18.75 -0.03
N GLU A 221 19.64 18.94 1.25
CA GLU A 221 20.53 18.06 2.00
C GLU A 221 19.71 17.09 2.84
N VAL A 222 19.87 15.78 2.62
CA VAL A 222 19.23 14.72 3.39
C VAL A 222 20.29 14.00 4.20
N THR A 223 20.12 13.93 5.52
CA THR A 223 21.05 13.25 6.42
C THR A 223 20.45 11.94 6.90
N PHE A 224 21.04 10.82 6.49
CA PHE A 224 20.69 9.47 6.94
C PHE A 224 21.52 9.08 8.18
N GLY A 225 20.89 8.34 9.10
CA GLY A 225 21.61 7.65 10.18
C GLY A 225 20.99 7.78 11.56
N PRO A 226 21.64 7.24 12.60
CA PRO A 226 22.80 6.36 12.50
C PRO A 226 22.46 5.07 11.75
N VAL A 227 23.35 4.62 10.84
CA VAL A 227 23.25 3.32 10.15
C VAL A 227 24.50 2.48 10.38
N GLU A 228 24.36 1.17 10.34
CA GLU A 228 25.52 0.26 10.37
C GLU A 228 26.37 0.37 9.11
N LEU A 229 27.64 -0.04 9.19
CA LEU A 229 28.58 0.04 8.07
C LEU A 229 28.13 -0.77 6.86
N ASP A 230 27.54 -1.94 7.08
CA ASP A 230 27.02 -2.79 6.00
C ASP A 230 25.79 -2.15 5.34
N GLY A 231 24.91 -1.52 6.13
CA GLY A 231 23.81 -0.72 5.60
C GLY A 231 24.29 0.47 4.76
N TYR A 232 25.33 1.18 5.22
CA TYR A 232 25.97 2.22 4.44
C TYR A 232 26.55 1.69 3.12
N ARG A 233 27.27 0.57 3.15
CA ARG A 233 27.85 -0.02 1.93
C ARG A 233 26.76 -0.44 0.94
N ALA A 234 25.70 -1.09 1.43
CA ALA A 234 24.59 -1.52 0.61
C ALA A 234 23.89 -0.34 -0.08
N HIS A 235 23.66 0.78 0.63
CA HIS A 235 22.92 1.90 0.09
C HIS A 235 23.79 2.98 -0.58
N ALA A 236 24.85 3.44 0.07
CA ALA A 236 25.62 4.59 -0.39
C ALA A 236 26.60 4.26 -1.52
N LEU A 237 27.11 3.03 -1.57
CA LEU A 237 28.13 2.62 -2.57
C LEU A 237 27.55 1.85 -3.76
N SER A 238 26.28 1.44 -3.70
CA SER A 238 25.61 0.77 -4.82
C SER A 238 24.90 1.78 -5.71
N ASP A 239 25.29 1.83 -6.99
CA ASP A 239 24.65 2.68 -8.00
C ASP A 239 23.18 2.29 -8.24
N GLU A 240 22.87 1.00 -8.18
CA GLU A 240 21.49 0.49 -8.28
C GLU A 240 20.62 1.06 -7.15
N MET A 241 21.09 0.92 -5.91
CA MET A 241 20.38 1.44 -4.74
C MET A 241 20.30 2.96 -4.74
N ARG A 242 21.28 3.64 -5.33
CA ARG A 242 21.21 5.09 -5.54
C ARG A 242 20.13 5.45 -6.56
N GLY A 243 20.05 4.73 -7.68
CA GLY A 243 19.01 4.88 -8.68
C GLY A 243 17.60 4.70 -8.10
N GLU A 244 17.41 3.71 -7.24
CA GLU A 244 16.13 3.50 -6.56
C GLU A 244 15.72 4.65 -5.64
N ARG A 245 16.68 5.20 -4.88
CA ARG A 245 16.46 6.37 -4.00
C ARG A 245 16.19 7.62 -4.82
N ASP A 246 16.89 7.82 -5.92
CA ASP A 246 16.64 8.93 -6.85
C ASP A 246 15.24 8.84 -7.47
N ALA A 247 14.78 7.63 -7.82
CA ALA A 247 13.40 7.41 -8.25
C ALA A 247 12.39 7.76 -7.15
N MET A 248 12.67 7.41 -5.89
CA MET A 248 11.84 7.79 -4.75
C MET A 248 11.80 9.32 -4.55
N TYR A 249 12.94 10.01 -4.65
CA TYR A 249 12.98 11.47 -4.58
C TYR A 249 12.09 12.12 -5.64
N ARG A 250 12.07 11.60 -6.87
CA ARG A 250 11.20 12.10 -7.95
C ARG A 250 9.71 11.97 -7.63
N LEU A 251 9.32 10.96 -6.84
CA LEU A 251 7.93 10.78 -6.41
C LEU A 251 7.51 11.76 -5.32
N ILE A 252 8.42 12.10 -4.39
CA ILE A 252 8.05 12.80 -3.15
C ILE A 252 8.47 14.26 -3.12
N LEU A 253 9.43 14.67 -3.95
CA LEU A 253 9.93 16.04 -4.00
C LEU A 253 9.28 16.83 -5.13
N PRO A 254 9.19 18.17 -4.99
CA PRO A 254 8.86 19.04 -6.11
C PRO A 254 9.89 18.89 -7.24
N ALA A 255 9.44 18.91 -8.49
CA ALA A 255 10.28 18.65 -9.67
C ALA A 255 11.58 19.48 -9.73
N HIS A 256 11.57 20.72 -9.23
CA HIS A 256 12.73 21.60 -9.22
C HIS A 256 13.83 21.17 -8.23
N LEU A 257 13.52 20.33 -7.23
CA LEU A 257 14.47 19.86 -6.23
C LEU A 257 15.02 18.45 -6.53
N CYS A 258 14.37 17.67 -7.39
CA CYS A 258 14.70 16.26 -7.62
C CYS A 258 16.14 16.04 -8.13
N ALA A 259 16.67 16.97 -8.92
CA ALA A 259 18.03 16.88 -9.46
C ALA A 259 19.12 17.41 -8.51
N GLN A 260 18.73 17.98 -7.36
CA GLN A 260 19.61 18.73 -6.47
C GLN A 260 19.60 18.15 -5.05
N VAL A 261 19.60 16.82 -4.93
CA VAL A 261 19.64 16.15 -3.63
C VAL A 261 21.06 15.71 -3.29
N ALA A 262 21.56 16.18 -2.15
CA ALA A 262 22.83 15.77 -1.56
C ALA A 262 22.57 14.89 -0.33
N GLU A 263 23.03 13.64 -0.39
CA GLU A 263 22.92 12.69 0.72
C GLU A 263 24.14 12.80 1.64
N ARG A 264 23.89 12.87 2.95
CA ARG A 264 24.90 12.76 4.00
C ARG A 264 24.59 11.54 4.84
N TRP A 265 25.62 10.82 5.26
CA TRP A 265 25.47 9.56 5.99
C TRP A 265 26.18 9.63 7.33
N MET A 266 25.47 9.29 8.40
CA MET A 266 26.06 9.04 9.71
C MET A 266 26.17 7.53 9.91
N VAL A 267 27.40 7.03 9.88
CA VAL A 267 27.69 5.60 9.98
C VAL A 267 28.25 5.28 11.35
N GLY A 268 27.66 4.28 12.00
CA GLY A 268 27.93 3.92 13.39
C GLY A 268 27.26 4.86 14.40
N ASP A 269 27.40 4.50 15.68
CA ASP A 269 26.94 5.32 16.79
C ASP A 269 27.96 6.45 17.07
N PRO A 270 27.55 7.73 16.99
CA PRO A 270 28.39 8.86 17.37
C PRO A 270 29.00 8.74 18.77
N ALA A 271 28.26 8.14 19.71
CA ALA A 271 28.68 8.01 21.11
C ALA A 271 29.71 6.89 21.30
N ASN A 272 29.80 5.95 20.37
CA ASN A 272 30.68 4.78 20.44
C ASN A 272 31.49 4.64 19.14
N PRO A 273 32.48 5.52 18.91
CA PRO A 273 33.25 5.49 17.68
C PRO A 273 34.04 4.17 17.54
N PRO A 274 34.12 3.60 16.32
CA PRO A 274 34.84 2.36 16.07
C PRO A 274 36.32 2.50 16.43
N ARG A 275 36.85 1.52 17.17
CA ARG A 275 38.25 1.49 17.62
C ARG A 275 39.12 0.71 16.64
N LEU A 276 40.36 1.17 16.45
CA LEU A 276 41.39 0.43 15.70
C LEU A 276 41.62 -0.93 16.36
N GLY A 277 41.54 -2.01 15.57
CA GLY A 277 41.78 -3.38 16.02
C GLY A 277 40.51 -4.24 16.19
N ASP A 278 39.32 -3.64 16.21
CA ASP A 278 38.07 -4.42 16.19
C ASP A 278 37.72 -4.83 14.75
N ARG A 279 37.75 -6.14 14.48
CA ARG A 279 37.39 -6.70 13.16
C ARG A 279 35.91 -6.57 12.84
N ARG A 280 35.04 -6.44 13.86
CA ARG A 280 33.59 -6.32 13.68
C ARG A 280 33.17 -4.89 13.38
N THR A 281 33.93 -3.90 13.86
CA THR A 281 33.67 -2.47 13.62
C THR A 281 34.93 -1.76 13.15
N ALA A 282 35.52 -2.23 12.05
CA ALA A 282 36.75 -1.63 11.53
C ALA A 282 36.51 -0.15 11.13
N PRO A 283 37.29 0.80 11.67
CA PRO A 283 37.17 2.20 11.29
C PRO A 283 37.58 2.38 9.82
N THR A 284 36.72 3.04 9.05
CA THR A 284 36.93 3.43 7.66
C THR A 284 37.08 4.96 7.61
N LEU A 285 38.25 5.41 7.17
CA LEU A 285 38.58 6.84 7.09
C LEU A 285 37.58 7.58 6.19
N GLY A 286 37.04 8.69 6.66
CA GLY A 286 36.05 9.50 5.94
C GLY A 286 34.61 8.98 5.98
N VAL A 287 34.34 7.87 6.69
CA VAL A 287 33.00 7.25 6.78
C VAL A 287 32.52 7.15 8.22
N ASN A 288 33.17 6.32 9.04
CA ASN A 288 32.83 6.10 10.45
C ASN A 288 34.02 6.30 11.40
N ALA A 289 35.22 6.57 10.87
CA ALA A 289 36.35 7.00 11.68
C ALA A 289 36.12 8.43 12.17
N ARG A 290 35.73 8.57 13.44
CA ARG A 290 35.71 9.87 14.13
C ARG A 290 36.87 9.88 15.11
N LEU A 291 37.71 10.91 15.03
CA LEU A 291 38.61 11.22 16.13
C LEU A 291 37.68 11.55 17.31
N GLY A 292 37.76 10.76 18.39
CA GLY A 292 36.94 11.00 19.57
C GLY A 292 37.09 12.45 20.04
N GLU A 293 35.99 13.05 20.50
CA GLU A 293 36.11 14.30 21.25
C GLU A 293 36.96 14.01 22.51
N PRO A 294 37.93 14.88 22.85
CA PRO A 294 38.74 14.73 24.06
C PRO A 294 37.91 14.80 25.33
#